data_AF-A0A351TL26-F1
#
_entry.id   AF-A0A351TL26-F1
#
_cell.length_a   1.000
_cell.length_b   1.000
_cell.length_c   1.000
_cell.angle_alpha   90.00
_cell.angle_beta   90.00
_cell.angle_gamma   90.00
#
_symmetry.space_group_name_H-M   'P 1'
#
loop_
_entity.id
_entity.type
_entity.pdbx_description
1 polymer ?
#
loop_
_entity_poly.entity_id
_entity_poly.type
_entity_poly.pdbx_seq_one_letter_code
_entity_poly.pdbx_strand_id
1 'polypeptide(L)'
;EMVAIMGPSGSGKSTLLYNVAGMDQPTGGQVWLGDTELTKLSEDEKARLRLRRMGFVFQQMNMMANLNILDNILLPASQTGRSRDRKSKEERNLRARALMEKLGISGLGERKISQVSGGQLQRACIC
;
A
#
# COMPACT_ATOMS: atom_id res chain seq x y z
N GLU A 1 -13.34 -12.02 2.35
CA GLU A 1 -14.13 -11.46 3.46
C GLU A 1 -13.99 -9.93 3.50
N MET A 2 -14.92 -9.22 4.13
CA MET A 2 -14.81 -7.79 4.41
C MET A 2 -15.16 -7.60 5.89
N VAL A 3 -14.21 -7.08 6.66
CA VAL A 3 -14.32 -6.93 8.12
C VAL A 3 -14.20 -5.45 8.47
N ALA A 4 -15.06 -4.97 9.36
CA ALA A 4 -15.02 -3.62 9.90
C ALA A 4 -14.72 -3.66 11.41
N ILE A 5 -13.78 -2.83 11.85
CA ILE A 5 -13.41 -2.69 13.27
C ILE A 5 -13.85 -1.31 13.74
N MET A 6 -14.74 -1.27 14.73
CA MET A 6 -15.35 -0.03 15.25
C MET A 6 -15.15 0.08 16.77
N GLY A 7 -15.08 1.31 17.28
CA GLY A 7 -14.89 1.58 18.70
C GLY A 7 -14.45 3.03 18.98
N PRO A 8 -14.55 3.51 20.23
CA PRO A 8 -14.23 4.90 20.60
C PRO A 8 -12.77 5.26 20.38
N SER A 9 -12.43 6.55 20.33
CA SER A 9 -11.01 6.97 20.27
C SER A 9 -10.24 6.39 21.47
N GLY A 10 -9.00 5.97 21.24
CA GLY A 10 -8.16 5.33 22.27
C GLY A 10 -8.43 3.84 22.50
N SER A 11 -9.43 3.22 21.85
CA SER A 11 -9.73 1.79 22.02
C SER A 11 -8.71 0.81 21.38
N GLY A 12 -7.56 1.30 20.92
CA GLY A 12 -6.51 0.47 20.33
C GLY A 12 -6.70 0.03 18.87
N LYS A 13 -7.70 0.55 18.13
CA LYS A 13 -7.95 0.14 16.73
C LYS A 13 -6.74 0.32 15.81
N SER A 14 -6.10 1.50 15.86
CA SER A 14 -4.93 1.78 15.03
C SER A 14 -3.76 0.90 15.42
N THR A 15 -3.54 0.68 16.72
CA THR A 15 -2.53 -0.24 17.25
C THR A 15 -2.78 -1.67 16.74
N LEU A 16 -4.02 -2.13 16.77
CA LEU A 16 -4.41 -3.43 16.23
C LEU A 16 -4.09 -3.51 14.73
N LEU A 17 -4.52 -2.51 13.93
CA LEU A 17 -4.24 -2.48 12.49
C LEU A 17 -2.74 -2.46 12.18
N TYR A 18 -1.93 -1.75 12.95
CA TYR A 18 -0.47 -1.73 12.78
C TYR A 18 0.18 -3.06 13.18
N ASN A 19 -0.28 -3.70 14.26
CA ASN A 19 0.21 -5.02 14.65
C ASN A 19 -0.13 -6.09 13.61
N VAL A 20 -1.38 -6.14 13.10
CA VAL A 20 -1.77 -7.13 12.07
C VAL A 20 -1.10 -6.87 10.73
N ALA A 21 -0.74 -5.62 10.44
CA ALA A 21 0.08 -5.24 9.29
C ALA A 21 1.59 -5.52 9.48
N GLY A 22 2.01 -5.91 10.69
CA GLY A 22 3.41 -6.04 11.07
C GLY A 22 4.20 -4.73 11.01
N MET A 23 3.52 -3.58 11.10
CA MET A 23 4.13 -2.24 11.17
C MET A 23 4.57 -1.89 12.60
N ASP A 24 4.00 -2.56 13.59
CA ASP A 24 4.36 -2.46 15.00
C ASP A 24 4.50 -3.87 15.58
N GLN A 25 5.19 -3.99 16.71
CA GLN A 25 5.41 -5.28 17.38
C GLN A 25 4.50 -5.39 18.61
N PRO A 26 3.67 -6.44 18.71
CA PRO A 26 2.88 -6.64 19.91
C PRO A 26 3.80 -6.95 21.09
N THR A 27 3.43 -6.46 22.27
CA THR A 27 4.14 -6.74 23.53
C THR A 27 4.03 -8.19 23.97
N GLY A 28 3.03 -8.92 23.47
CA GLY A 28 2.84 -10.35 23.69
C GLY A 28 1.82 -10.94 22.71
N GLY A 29 1.84 -12.27 22.58
CA GLY A 29 1.02 -13.00 21.62
C GLY A 29 1.67 -13.14 20.24
N GLN A 30 0.89 -13.60 19.27
CA GLN A 30 1.37 -13.94 17.93
C GLN A 30 0.44 -13.36 16.87
N VAL A 31 1.00 -12.97 15.73
CA VAL A 31 0.26 -12.49 14.56
C VAL A 31 0.65 -13.33 13.37
N TRP A 32 -0.34 -13.85 12.65
CA TRP A 32 -0.15 -14.72 11.49
C TRP A 32 -0.77 -14.10 10.24
N LEU A 33 -0.05 -14.20 9.12
CA LEU A 33 -0.56 -13.90 7.78
C LEU A 33 -0.55 -15.17 6.94
N GLY A 34 -1.70 -15.86 6.87
CA GLY A 34 -1.75 -17.24 6.38
C GLY A 34 -0.85 -18.11 7.25
N ASP A 35 0.07 -18.85 6.62
CA ASP A 35 1.00 -19.75 7.32
C ASP A 35 2.26 -19.04 7.84
N THR A 36 2.35 -17.71 7.72
CA THR A 36 3.54 -16.94 8.10
C THR A 36 3.34 -16.21 9.42
N GLU A 37 4.10 -16.57 10.46
CA GLU A 37 4.10 -15.88 11.75
C GLU A 37 4.91 -14.57 11.69
N LEU A 38 4.22 -13.42 11.69
CA LEU A 38 4.82 -12.09 11.57
C LEU A 38 5.69 -11.72 12.78
N THR A 39 5.33 -12.19 13.97
CA THR A 39 6.00 -11.85 15.24
C THR A 39 7.42 -12.39 15.34
N LYS A 40 7.78 -13.38 14.52
CA LYS A 40 9.13 -13.97 14.47
C LYS A 40 10.01 -13.41 13.34
N LEU A 41 9.44 -12.61 12.44
CA LEU A 41 10.18 -12.05 11.32
C LEU A 41 11.02 -10.85 11.78
N SER A 42 12.19 -10.70 11.16
CA SER A 42 12.96 -9.45 11.23
C SER A 42 12.23 -8.30 10.53
N GLU A 43 12.60 -7.06 10.82
CA GLU A 43 11.97 -5.88 10.19
C GLU A 43 12.11 -5.88 8.66
N ASP A 44 13.25 -6.34 8.13
CA ASP A 44 13.47 -6.48 6.69
C ASP A 44 12.56 -7.53 6.04
N GLU A 45 12.27 -8.62 6.76
CA GLU A 45 11.34 -9.64 6.30
C GLU A 45 9.90 -9.14 6.34
N LYS A 46 9.50 -8.47 7.42
CA LYS A 46 8.18 -7.82 7.50
C LYS A 46 8.02 -6.77 6.40
N ALA A 47 9.03 -5.95 6.13
CA ALA A 47 9.00 -4.96 5.06
C ALA A 47 8.82 -5.61 3.67
N ARG A 48 9.56 -6.68 3.38
CA ARG A 48 9.41 -7.46 2.13
C ARG A 48 8.04 -8.09 2.01
N LEU A 49 7.48 -8.59 3.12
CA LEU A 49 6.14 -9.18 3.15
C LEU A 49 5.06 -8.12 2.89
N ARG A 50 5.14 -6.97 3.58
CA ARG A 50 4.23 -5.83 3.36
C ARG A 50 4.22 -5.41 1.90
N LEU A 51 5.40 -5.24 1.29
CA LEU A 51 5.54 -4.86 -0.13
C LEU A 51 4.92 -5.86 -1.12
N ARG A 52 4.79 -7.15 -0.75
CA ARG A 52 4.34 -8.21 -1.66
C ARG A 52 2.92 -8.71 -1.42
N ARG A 53 2.43 -8.61 -0.18
CA ARG A 53 1.17 -9.24 0.25
C ARG A 53 0.17 -8.27 0.86
N MET A 54 0.53 -7.01 1.09
CA MET A 54 -0.35 -6.03 1.73
C MET A 54 -0.45 -4.75 0.90
N GLY A 55 -1.63 -4.13 0.94
CA GLY A 55 -1.88 -2.79 0.41
C GLY A 55 -2.47 -1.92 1.52
N PHE A 56 -2.09 -0.65 1.56
CA PHE A 56 -2.50 0.27 2.61
C PHE A 56 -3.17 1.49 2.01
N VAL A 57 -4.35 1.82 2.54
CA VAL A 57 -5.08 3.04 2.21
C VAL A 57 -5.36 3.75 3.52
N PHE A 58 -4.94 5.01 3.60
CA PHE A 58 -5.07 5.84 4.79
C PHE A 58 -6.14 6.91 4.59
N GLN A 59 -6.64 7.50 5.68
CA GLN A 59 -7.56 8.63 5.61
C GLN A 59 -6.90 9.86 4.96
N GLN A 60 -5.61 10.09 5.27
CA GLN A 60 -4.80 11.10 4.61
C GLN A 60 -4.06 10.48 3.42
N MET A 61 -3.97 11.22 2.32
CA MET A 61 -3.30 10.76 1.10
C MET A 61 -1.79 10.85 1.26
N ASN A 62 -1.16 9.75 1.64
CA ASN A 62 0.30 9.64 1.81
C ASN A 62 1.03 9.48 0.46
N MET A 63 0.90 10.49 -0.41
CA MET A 63 1.59 10.54 -1.71
C MET A 63 2.84 11.44 -1.63
N MET A 64 3.86 11.10 -2.39
CA MET A 64 5.07 11.90 -2.56
C MET A 64 4.76 13.14 -3.41
N ALA A 65 4.88 14.33 -2.81
CA ALA A 65 4.50 15.60 -3.44
C ALA A 65 5.34 15.98 -4.66
N ASN A 66 6.56 15.44 -4.76
CA ASN A 66 7.47 15.66 -5.88
C ASN A 66 7.25 14.68 -7.05
N LEU A 67 6.34 13.72 -6.91
CA LEU A 67 6.01 12.74 -7.95
C LEU A 67 4.65 13.05 -8.58
N ASN A 68 4.48 12.67 -9.84
CA ASN A 68 3.16 12.65 -10.47
C ASN A 68 2.33 11.45 -9.97
N ILE A 69 1.06 11.35 -10.40
CA ILE A 69 0.18 10.26 -9.99
C ILE A 69 0.73 8.89 -10.40
N LEU A 70 1.21 8.75 -11.63
CA LEU A 70 1.72 7.46 -12.15
C LEU A 70 2.96 6.99 -11.39
N ASP A 71 3.89 7.90 -11.11
CA ASP A 71 5.12 7.61 -10.37
C ASP A 71 4.83 7.22 -8.92
N ASN A 72 3.85 7.85 -8.28
CA ASN A 72 3.37 7.45 -6.95
C ASN A 72 2.83 6.01 -6.97
N ILE A 73 2.02 5.66 -7.96
CA ILE A 73 1.46 4.30 -8.13
C ILE A 73 2.57 3.27 -8.39
N LEU A 74 3.59 3.64 -9.17
CA LEU A 74 4.71 2.76 -9.51
C LEU A 74 5.76 2.62 -8.41
N LEU A 75 5.81 3.55 -7.45
CA LEU A 75 6.85 3.62 -6.43
C LEU A 75 6.99 2.31 -5.64
N PRO A 76 5.92 1.68 -5.09
CA PRO A 76 6.06 0.41 -4.38
C PRO A 76 6.57 -0.72 -5.28
N ALA A 77 6.13 -0.75 -6.54
CA ALA A 77 6.59 -1.73 -7.51
C ALA A 77 8.07 -1.56 -7.89
N SER A 78 8.64 -0.36 -7.75
CA SER A 78 10.07 -0.15 -7.96
C SER A 78 10.95 -0.75 -6.86
N GLN A 79 10.42 -0.84 -5.64
CA GLN A 79 11.14 -1.30 -4.43
C GLN A 79 11.18 -2.82 -4.26
N THR A 80 10.41 -3.57 -5.04
CA THR A 80 10.45 -5.05 -5.03
C THR A 80 11.68 -5.65 -5.73
N GLY A 81 12.58 -4.80 -6.26
CA GLY A 81 13.70 -5.15 -7.13
C GLY A 81 14.95 -5.73 -6.44
N ARG A 82 14.91 -7.02 -6.10
CA ARG A 82 16.10 -7.90 -5.96
C ARG A 82 15.89 -9.35 -6.47
N SER A 83 14.73 -9.70 -7.02
CA SER A 83 14.45 -11.05 -7.53
C SER A 83 14.60 -11.16 -9.05
N ARG A 84 14.93 -12.37 -9.53
CA ARG A 84 15.11 -12.74 -10.94
C ARG A 84 13.85 -12.51 -11.81
N ASP A 85 12.66 -12.40 -11.21
CA ASP A 85 11.39 -12.08 -11.88
C ASP A 85 11.14 -10.57 -12.05
N ARG A 86 12.11 -9.86 -12.64
CA ARG A 86 11.96 -8.41 -12.81
C ARG A 86 11.02 -8.14 -13.99
N LYS A 87 9.76 -7.83 -13.68
CA LYS A 87 8.84 -7.27 -14.67
C LYS A 87 9.46 -6.05 -15.33
N SER A 88 9.32 -5.97 -16.65
CA SER A 88 9.86 -4.84 -17.40
C SER A 88 9.24 -3.53 -16.91
N LYS A 89 9.90 -2.39 -17.17
CA LYS A 89 9.32 -1.08 -16.87
C LYS A 89 7.96 -0.92 -17.57
N GLU A 90 7.87 -1.45 -18.78
CA GLU A 90 6.65 -1.42 -19.61
C GLU A 90 5.51 -2.24 -19.00
N GLU A 91 5.78 -3.46 -18.51
CA GLU A 91 4.76 -4.29 -17.84
C GLU A 91 4.21 -3.62 -16.57
N ARG A 92 5.08 -2.95 -15.81
CA ARG A 92 4.67 -2.19 -14.62
C ARG A 92 3.80 -1.01 -15.00
N ASN A 93 4.19 -0.24 -16.02
CA ASN A 93 3.40 0.87 -16.55
C ASN A 93 2.03 0.41 -17.07
N LEU A 94 1.99 -0.71 -17.79
CA LEU A 94 0.75 -1.27 -18.32
C LEU A 94 -0.20 -1.67 -17.17
N ARG A 95 0.33 -2.34 -16.14
CA ARG A 95 -0.46 -2.71 -14.96
C ARG A 95 -0.98 -1.49 -14.20
N ALA A 96 -0.14 -0.47 -13.99
CA ALA A 96 -0.56 0.77 -13.35
C ALA A 96 -1.68 1.46 -14.13
N ARG A 97 -1.54 1.56 -15.47
CA ARG A 97 -2.58 2.14 -16.34
C ARG A 97 -3.89 1.36 -16.30
N ALA A 98 -3.83 0.03 -16.27
CA ALA A 98 -5.02 -0.80 -16.14
C ALA A 98 -5.75 -0.59 -14.80
N LEU A 99 -5.01 -0.39 -13.70
CA LEU A 99 -5.60 -0.05 -12.39
C LEU A 99 -6.25 1.33 -12.41
N MET A 100 -5.56 2.31 -13.00
CA MET A 100 -6.09 3.66 -13.19
C MET A 100 -7.38 3.68 -14.01
N GLU A 101 -7.45 2.86 -15.06
CA GLU A 101 -8.65 2.69 -15.87
C GLU A 101 -9.79 2.07 -15.07
N LYS A 102 -9.52 0.97 -14.36
CA LYS A 102 -10.49 0.31 -13.48
C LYS A 102 -11.06 1.25 -12.41
N LEU A 103 -10.27 2.23 -11.96
CA LEU A 103 -10.67 3.21 -10.96
C LEU A 103 -11.12 4.56 -11.55
N GLY A 104 -11.33 4.64 -12.87
CA GLY A 104 -11.90 5.82 -13.52
C GLY A 104 -11.03 7.08 -13.36
N ILE A 105 -9.70 6.90 -13.38
CA ILE A 105 -8.71 7.98 -13.34
C ILE A 105 -7.73 7.92 -14.51
N SER A 106 -8.14 7.30 -15.62
CA SER A 106 -7.40 7.34 -16.89
C SER A 106 -7.02 8.76 -17.28
N GLY A 107 -5.80 8.94 -17.78
CA GLY A 107 -5.29 10.24 -18.23
C GLY A 107 -4.79 11.18 -17.12
N LEU A 108 -4.88 10.80 -15.83
CA LEU A 108 -4.36 11.63 -14.73
C LEU A 108 -2.88 11.36 -14.41
N GLY A 109 -2.22 10.41 -15.08
CA GLY A 109 -0.91 9.88 -14.68
C GLY A 109 0.18 10.93 -14.55
N GLU A 110 0.25 11.86 -15.51
CA GLU A 110 1.27 12.91 -15.54
C GLU A 110 0.94 14.11 -14.65
N ARG A 111 -0.25 14.14 -14.02
CA ARG A 111 -0.64 15.25 -13.14
C ARG A 111 0.09 15.16 -11.81
N LYS A 112 0.40 16.32 -11.22
CA LYS A 112 0.85 16.42 -9.84
C LYS A 112 -0.32 16.16 -8.88
N ILE A 113 0.00 15.76 -7.65
CA ILE A 113 -1.02 15.49 -6.61
C ILE A 113 -1.93 16.69 -6.31
N SER A 114 -1.45 17.92 -6.54
CA SER A 114 -2.20 19.16 -6.35
C SER A 114 -3.12 19.54 -7.53
N GLN A 115 -3.07 18.80 -8.64
CA GLN A 115 -3.80 19.08 -9.88
C GLN A 115 -5.00 18.15 -10.11
N VAL A 116 -5.40 17.41 -9.07
CA VAL A 116 -6.51 16.47 -9.09
C VAL A 116 -7.42 16.72 -7.89
N SER A 117 -8.68 16.31 -7.99
CA SER A 117 -9.60 16.40 -6.85
C SER A 117 -9.22 15.40 -5.76
N GLY A 118 -9.67 15.64 -4.52
CA GLY A 118 -9.47 14.69 -3.43
C GLY A 118 -9.98 13.28 -3.76
N GLY A 119 -11.17 13.16 -4.35
CA GLY A 119 -11.70 11.86 -4.77
C GLY A 119 -10.86 11.16 -5.84
N GLN A 120 -10.26 11.91 -6.78
CA GLN A 120 -9.31 11.35 -7.76
C GLN A 120 -8.01 10.90 -7.09
N LEU A 121 -7.48 11.71 -6.17
CA LEU A 121 -6.27 11.38 -5.44
C LEU A 121 -6.45 10.14 -4.54
N GLN A 122 -7.64 9.98 -3.94
CA GLN A 122 -7.97 8.80 -3.14
C GLN A 122 -8.03 7.54 -4.01
N ARG A 123 -8.62 7.63 -5.22
CA ARG A 123 -8.61 6.52 -6.17
C ARG A 123 -7.20 6.20 -6.67
N ALA A 124 -6.34 7.21 -6.80
CA ALA A 124 -4.92 6.98 -7.09
C ALA A 124 -4.21 6.25 -5.95
N CYS A 125 -4.52 6.51 -4.67
CA CYS A 125 -3.97 5.77 -3.53
C CYS A 125 -4.40 4.29 -3.49
N ILE A 126 -5.49 3.92 -4.16
CA ILE A 126 -5.98 2.54 -4.23
C ILE A 126 -5.30 1.76 -5.38
N CYS A 127 -4.76 2.47 -6.39
CA CYS A 127 -4.00 1.87 -7.49
C CYS A 127 -2.62 1.39 -7.03
#